data_AF-A0A834A932-F1
#
_entry.id   AF-A0A834A932-F1
#
_cell.length_a   1.000
_cell.length_b   1.000
_cell.length_c   1.000
_cell.angle_alpha   90.00
_cell.angle_beta   90.00
_cell.angle_gamma   90.00
#
_symmetry.space_group_name_H-M   'P 1'
#
loop_
_entity.id
_entity.type
_entity.pdbx_description
1 polymer ?
#
loop_
_entity_poly.entity_id
_entity_poly.type
_entity_poly.pdbx_seq_one_letter_code
_entity_poly.pdbx_strand_id
1 'polypeptide(L)'
;MTDQENNNNISSNPFAALFGSLADAKHFAAIQKEQLKQQSGDPSLKSGNGIPSRCVYLEEMAIDLEDQDWLDMNNVEQAVFARLLLQDPGNHLINMTSSTTLNLSADRDAGERHIFCYLYSCFQRAKEEITKVPENLLPFAVQCRNLTVSNTQTVLLTPEMYVDQNIHEQLVDLMLEAIQGAHFEDVTEFLEEVIEALILDEEVRTFPEVMIPVFDILLGRIKDLELCQILLYAYLDILLYFTRQKDMAKVFVEYIQPKDLSNGQMYQKTLLGVILNISCLLKTPGVVENHGYFLNPSRSSPQEIKVQEANIHQFMAQFHEKIYQMLKNLLQLVSDICTIYLNLGDEENFCATVPKDGRSYSPTLFAQTVRVLKKINKPGNMIVAFSNLAERIKSLADLQQQEEETYADACDEFLDPIMSTLMSDPVVLPSSRVTVDRSTIARHLLSDQTDPFNRSPLTMDQIRPNTELKEKIQQWLAERKQQQKEQLE
;
A
#
# COMPACT_ATOMS: atom_id res chain seq x y z
N MET A 1 30.72 -18.90 -28.24
CA MET A 1 30.28 -18.45 -29.60
C MET A 1 30.80 -19.34 -30.75
N THR A 2 30.15 -20.47 -31.00
CA THR A 2 29.85 -21.03 -32.34
C THR A 2 29.07 -22.30 -32.05
N ASP A 3 27.78 -22.32 -32.37
CA ASP A 3 27.09 -23.59 -32.52
C ASP A 3 26.23 -23.58 -33.78
N GLN A 4 26.38 -24.66 -34.53
CA GLN A 4 26.14 -24.75 -35.96
C GLN A 4 24.74 -25.25 -36.32
N GLU A 5 23.81 -25.39 -35.37
CA GLU A 5 22.55 -26.11 -35.62
C GLU A 5 21.25 -25.34 -35.33
N ASN A 6 21.26 -24.02 -35.06
CA ASN A 6 20.01 -23.26 -34.88
C ASN A 6 19.94 -21.88 -35.58
N ASN A 7 20.79 -21.65 -36.58
CA ASN A 7 20.78 -20.40 -37.35
C ASN A 7 19.55 -20.32 -38.26
N ASN A 8 18.52 -19.56 -37.86
CA ASN A 8 17.75 -18.72 -38.80
C ASN A 8 16.85 -17.61 -38.23
N ASN A 9 16.92 -17.20 -36.95
CA ASN A 9 16.29 -15.94 -36.53
C ASN A 9 16.88 -15.35 -35.23
N ILE A 10 17.88 -14.48 -35.39
CA ILE A 10 18.68 -13.87 -34.30
C ILE A 10 18.22 -12.42 -33.99
N SER A 11 17.01 -12.03 -34.37
CA SER A 11 16.40 -10.72 -34.04
C SER A 11 15.63 -10.71 -32.70
N SER A 12 15.98 -11.60 -31.75
CA SER A 12 14.97 -12.15 -30.84
C SER A 12 15.57 -12.66 -29.51
N ASN A 13 16.25 -11.82 -28.72
CA ASN A 13 16.73 -12.22 -27.39
C ASN A 13 15.93 -11.53 -26.27
N PRO A 14 15.04 -12.24 -25.54
CA PRO A 14 14.20 -11.66 -24.48
C PRO A 14 15.00 -11.24 -23.22
N PHE A 15 16.27 -11.64 -23.11
CA PHE A 15 17.16 -11.25 -22.01
C PHE A 15 17.84 -9.89 -22.24
N ALA A 16 17.75 -9.31 -23.44
CA ALA A 16 18.33 -8.00 -23.75
C ALA A 16 17.78 -6.88 -22.86
N ALA A 17 16.52 -7.03 -22.41
CA ALA A 17 15.88 -6.15 -21.44
C ALA A 17 16.64 -6.03 -20.10
N LEU A 18 17.45 -7.01 -19.75
CA LEU A 18 18.22 -6.99 -18.50
C LEU A 18 19.54 -6.21 -18.62
N PHE A 19 19.83 -5.62 -19.79
CA PHE A 19 21.10 -4.95 -20.09
C PHE A 19 20.95 -3.57 -20.78
N GLY A 20 21.98 -2.72 -20.67
CA GLY A 20 21.78 -1.27 -20.46
C GLY A 20 21.98 -0.29 -21.62
N SER A 21 20.99 -0.06 -22.50
CA SER A 21 20.52 1.31 -22.88
C SER A 21 19.35 1.32 -23.88
N LEU A 22 18.52 2.38 -23.85
CA LEU A 22 17.40 2.66 -24.79
C LEU A 22 17.88 3.15 -26.18
N ALA A 23 19.05 3.76 -26.27
CA ALA A 23 19.61 4.31 -27.50
C ALA A 23 20.02 3.20 -28.48
N ASP A 24 20.54 2.10 -27.95
CA ASP A 24 20.92 0.90 -28.73
C ASP A 24 19.67 0.23 -29.34
N ALA A 25 18.55 0.22 -28.62
CA ALA A 25 17.24 -0.27 -29.12
C ALA A 25 16.63 0.63 -30.22
N LYS A 26 16.84 1.95 -30.17
CA LYS A 26 16.36 2.90 -31.20
C LYS A 26 17.19 2.83 -32.48
N HIS A 27 18.49 2.57 -32.37
CA HIS A 27 19.37 2.41 -33.53
C HIS A 27 19.02 1.16 -34.36
N PHE A 28 18.54 0.10 -33.70
CA PHE A 28 18.04 -1.14 -34.31
C PHE A 28 16.81 -0.91 -35.22
N ALA A 29 15.84 -0.12 -34.77
CA ALA A 29 14.62 0.17 -35.54
C ALA A 29 14.90 0.99 -36.81
N ALA A 30 15.94 1.84 -36.81
CA ALA A 30 16.31 2.65 -37.96
C ALA A 30 16.95 1.81 -39.10
N ILE A 31 17.68 0.75 -38.76
CA ILE A 31 18.45 -0.07 -39.70
C ILE A 31 17.58 -1.15 -40.38
N GLN A 32 16.50 -1.63 -39.74
CA GLN A 32 15.58 -2.60 -40.34
C GLN A 32 14.83 -2.09 -41.59
N LYS A 33 14.67 -0.76 -41.73
CA LYS A 33 14.07 -0.16 -42.94
C LYS A 33 14.95 -0.34 -44.19
N GLU A 34 16.26 -0.56 -44.02
CA GLU A 34 17.20 -0.75 -45.14
C GLU A 34 17.60 -2.21 -45.38
N GLN A 35 17.44 -3.10 -44.39
CA GLN A 35 17.96 -4.48 -44.43
C GLN A 35 17.05 -5.54 -45.09
N LEU A 36 15.90 -5.17 -45.65
CA LEU A 36 15.10 -6.07 -46.50
C LEU A 36 15.74 -6.37 -47.88
N LYS A 37 16.98 -5.93 -48.14
CA LYS A 37 17.56 -5.98 -49.51
C LYS A 37 18.79 -6.84 -49.75
N GLN A 38 19.63 -7.26 -48.80
CA GLN A 38 20.84 -8.02 -49.17
C GLN A 38 21.21 -9.09 -48.14
N GLN A 39 21.07 -10.35 -48.55
CA GLN A 39 21.60 -11.55 -47.89
C GLN A 39 23.08 -11.78 -48.24
N SER A 40 23.76 -12.52 -47.35
CA SER A 40 25.06 -13.20 -47.46
C SER A 40 26.32 -12.44 -46.98
N GLY A 41 27.05 -13.04 -46.02
CA GLY A 41 28.44 -12.73 -45.69
C GLY A 41 28.85 -12.77 -44.20
N ASP A 42 29.69 -13.75 -43.85
CA ASP A 42 30.67 -13.86 -42.73
C ASP A 42 30.24 -13.77 -41.23
N PRO A 43 30.69 -14.67 -40.32
CA PRO A 43 30.30 -14.68 -38.90
C PRO A 43 31.03 -13.66 -38.00
N SER A 44 32.09 -12.99 -38.49
CA SER A 44 32.95 -12.13 -37.65
C SER A 44 32.54 -10.66 -37.57
N LEU A 45 31.34 -10.30 -38.05
CA LEU A 45 30.81 -8.93 -38.06
C LEU A 45 29.33 -8.95 -37.64
N LYS A 46 29.06 -9.14 -36.34
CA LYS A 46 27.68 -9.09 -35.82
C LYS A 46 27.55 -8.12 -34.63
N SER A 47 27.93 -6.87 -34.86
CA SER A 47 27.43 -5.73 -34.07
C SER A 47 26.00 -5.41 -34.56
N GLY A 48 24.96 -5.93 -33.90
CA GLY A 48 23.58 -5.56 -34.25
C GLY A 48 22.41 -6.43 -33.76
N ASN A 49 22.64 -7.50 -32.98
CA ASN A 49 21.62 -8.51 -32.67
C ASN A 49 20.96 -8.38 -31.28
N GLY A 50 20.79 -7.17 -30.74
CA GLY A 50 20.22 -6.98 -29.39
C GLY A 50 21.15 -7.43 -28.24
N ILE A 51 22.41 -7.74 -28.54
CA ILE A 51 23.43 -7.95 -27.53
C ILE A 51 23.81 -6.57 -26.98
N PRO A 52 23.68 -6.34 -25.66
CA PRO A 52 24.08 -5.07 -25.05
C PRO A 52 25.56 -4.80 -25.30
N SER A 53 25.95 -3.54 -25.49
CA SER A 53 27.35 -3.21 -25.76
C SER A 53 28.28 -3.46 -24.56
N ARG A 54 27.73 -3.33 -23.34
CA ARG A 54 28.40 -3.58 -22.05
C ARG A 54 27.61 -4.56 -21.18
N CYS A 55 28.32 -5.39 -20.44
CA CYS A 55 27.75 -6.30 -19.42
C CYS A 55 28.65 -6.34 -18.19
N VAL A 56 28.10 -6.78 -17.06
CA VAL A 56 28.87 -7.09 -15.86
C VAL A 56 29.25 -8.56 -15.87
N TYR A 57 30.53 -8.84 -15.68
CA TYR A 57 31.06 -10.19 -15.56
C TYR A 57 30.88 -10.69 -14.13
N LEU A 58 30.20 -11.84 -13.99
CA LEU A 58 29.94 -12.49 -12.70
C LEU A 58 30.93 -13.65 -12.50
N GLU A 59 32.08 -13.35 -11.88
CA GLU A 59 33.20 -14.29 -11.78
C GLU A 59 32.82 -15.58 -11.04
N GLU A 60 32.16 -15.49 -9.88
CA GLU A 60 31.75 -16.66 -9.10
C GLU A 60 30.75 -17.54 -9.86
N MET A 61 29.76 -16.92 -10.51
CA MET A 61 28.78 -17.65 -11.30
C MET A 61 29.40 -18.31 -12.54
N ALA A 62 30.39 -17.66 -13.16
CA ALA A 62 31.10 -18.22 -14.31
C ALA A 62 31.91 -19.47 -13.93
N ILE A 63 32.42 -19.54 -12.69
CA ILE A 63 33.09 -20.74 -12.17
C ILE A 63 32.09 -21.88 -11.99
N ASP A 64 30.91 -21.59 -11.44
CA ASP A 64 29.86 -22.59 -11.18
C ASP A 64 29.23 -23.16 -12.46
N LEU A 65 29.22 -22.37 -13.54
CA LEU A 65 28.63 -22.75 -14.83
C LEU A 65 29.60 -23.51 -15.76
N GLU A 66 30.85 -23.71 -15.35
CA GLU A 66 31.92 -24.40 -16.10
C GLU A 66 32.01 -23.97 -17.59
N ASP A 67 31.42 -24.75 -18.49
CA ASP A 67 31.49 -24.57 -19.96
C ASP A 67 30.34 -23.72 -20.54
N GLN A 68 29.35 -23.33 -19.72
CA GLN A 68 28.21 -22.53 -20.18
C GLN A 68 28.57 -21.03 -20.22
N ASP A 69 28.78 -20.49 -21.42
CA ASP A 69 29.09 -19.07 -21.67
C ASP A 69 27.83 -18.19 -21.94
N TRP A 70 26.62 -18.70 -21.70
CA TRP A 70 25.34 -18.00 -21.91
C TRP A 70 24.38 -18.08 -20.72
N LEU A 71 23.50 -17.08 -20.59
CA LEU A 71 22.37 -17.10 -19.66
C LEU A 71 21.13 -17.74 -20.28
N ASP A 72 20.38 -18.49 -19.48
CA ASP A 72 19.07 -19.03 -19.81
C ASP A 72 18.10 -18.90 -18.61
N MET A 73 16.85 -19.34 -18.77
CA MET A 73 15.84 -19.16 -17.73
C MET A 73 16.10 -19.96 -16.45
N ASN A 74 16.99 -20.95 -16.46
CA ASN A 74 17.33 -21.72 -15.27
C ASN A 74 18.36 -20.99 -14.39
N ASN A 75 19.12 -20.05 -14.94
CA ASN A 75 20.23 -19.39 -14.25
C ASN A 75 20.10 -17.86 -14.18
N VAL A 76 19.15 -17.25 -14.89
CA VAL A 76 18.96 -15.80 -14.92
C VAL A 76 18.67 -15.19 -13.54
N GLU A 77 17.92 -15.89 -12.69
CA GLU A 77 17.60 -15.40 -11.34
C GLU A 77 18.84 -15.34 -10.45
N GLN A 78 19.65 -16.40 -10.48
CA GLN A 78 20.94 -16.44 -9.80
C GLN A 78 21.88 -15.36 -10.33
N ALA A 79 21.86 -15.10 -11.65
CA ALA A 79 22.67 -14.04 -12.26
C ALA A 79 22.27 -12.65 -11.76
N VAL A 80 20.96 -12.36 -11.72
CA VAL A 80 20.46 -11.09 -11.17
C VAL A 80 20.86 -10.97 -9.70
N PHE A 81 20.62 -12.00 -8.89
CA PHE A 81 20.98 -11.98 -7.48
C PHE A 81 22.48 -11.75 -7.25
N ALA A 82 23.36 -12.51 -7.93
CA ALA A 82 24.80 -12.32 -7.87
C ALA A 82 25.23 -10.91 -8.31
N ARG A 83 24.57 -10.36 -9.34
CA ARG A 83 24.80 -8.98 -9.80
C ARG A 83 24.42 -7.94 -8.75
N LEU A 84 23.36 -8.16 -7.96
CA LEU A 84 22.93 -7.23 -6.92
C LEU A 84 23.87 -7.25 -5.70
N LEU A 85 24.57 -8.36 -5.45
CA LEU A 85 25.54 -8.46 -4.35
C LEU A 85 26.89 -7.77 -4.63
N LEU A 86 27.17 -7.40 -5.89
CA LEU A 86 28.39 -6.68 -6.25
C LEU A 86 28.37 -5.24 -5.70
N GLN A 87 29.34 -4.90 -4.86
CA GLN A 87 29.48 -3.55 -4.30
C GLN A 87 29.80 -2.49 -5.36
N ASP A 88 30.64 -2.85 -6.35
CA ASP A 88 31.02 -1.96 -7.45
C ASP A 88 30.97 -2.68 -8.81
N PRO A 89 29.75 -2.78 -9.39
CA PRO A 89 29.55 -3.46 -10.67
C PRO A 89 30.31 -2.80 -11.83
N GLY A 90 30.61 -1.50 -11.73
CA GLY A 90 31.37 -0.76 -12.75
C GLY A 90 32.79 -1.30 -12.95
N ASN A 91 33.40 -1.89 -11.92
CA ASN A 91 34.73 -2.50 -12.01
C ASN A 91 34.74 -3.85 -12.75
N HIS A 92 33.55 -4.41 -13.02
CA HIS A 92 33.38 -5.75 -13.58
C HIS A 92 32.85 -5.68 -15.03
N LEU A 93 32.94 -4.51 -15.66
CA LEU A 93 32.39 -4.28 -16.99
C LEU A 93 33.23 -4.94 -18.10
N ILE A 94 32.56 -5.69 -18.97
CA ILE A 94 33.12 -6.31 -20.16
C ILE A 94 32.43 -5.80 -21.44
N ASN A 95 33.17 -5.84 -22.55
CA ASN A 95 32.65 -5.51 -23.87
C ASN A 95 32.06 -6.76 -24.52
N MET A 96 30.82 -6.66 -25.00
CA MET A 96 30.16 -7.78 -25.70
C MET A 96 30.16 -7.60 -27.23
N THR A 97 30.64 -6.45 -27.72
CA THR A 97 30.76 -6.16 -29.15
C THR A 97 32.19 -5.81 -29.48
N SER A 98 32.62 -6.11 -30.71
CA SER A 98 33.97 -5.80 -31.22
C SER A 98 34.24 -4.30 -31.39
N SER A 99 33.25 -3.44 -31.07
CA SER A 99 33.37 -1.99 -31.13
C SER A 99 34.18 -1.48 -29.94
N THR A 100 35.32 -0.86 -30.22
CA THR A 100 36.16 -0.18 -29.22
C THR A 100 35.71 1.25 -28.94
N THR A 101 34.53 1.64 -29.44
CA THR A 101 33.98 2.99 -29.29
C THR A 101 33.44 3.16 -27.87
N LEU A 102 33.91 4.18 -27.14
CA LEU A 102 33.47 4.45 -25.77
C LEU A 102 31.97 4.77 -25.76
N ASN A 103 31.15 3.93 -25.12
CA ASN A 103 29.72 4.16 -24.93
C ASN A 103 29.44 4.46 -23.45
N LEU A 104 29.60 5.72 -23.06
CA LEU A 104 29.43 6.17 -21.67
C LEU A 104 28.04 5.84 -21.10
N SER A 105 26.99 5.80 -21.92
CA SER A 105 25.65 5.42 -21.47
C SER A 105 25.60 3.94 -21.12
N ALA A 106 26.16 3.08 -21.97
CA ALA A 106 26.17 1.64 -21.72
C ALA A 106 27.04 1.26 -20.52
N ASP A 107 28.17 1.95 -20.33
CA ASP A 107 29.02 1.81 -19.15
C ASP A 107 28.25 2.15 -17.87
N ARG A 108 27.54 3.29 -17.87
CA ARG A 108 26.72 3.73 -16.75
C ARG A 108 25.59 2.76 -16.45
N ASP A 109 24.83 2.38 -17.47
CA ASP A 109 23.61 1.57 -17.29
C ASP A 109 23.96 0.13 -16.86
N ALA A 110 25.04 -0.46 -17.40
CA ALA A 110 25.52 -1.77 -16.97
C ALA A 110 26.19 -1.72 -15.58
N GLY A 111 26.92 -0.64 -15.32
CA GLY A 111 27.65 -0.39 -14.07
C GLY A 111 26.80 0.22 -12.94
N GLU A 112 25.48 0.35 -13.11
CA GLU A 112 24.61 0.99 -12.11
C GLU A 112 24.79 0.34 -10.74
N ARG A 113 25.16 1.16 -9.76
CA ARG A 113 25.52 0.73 -8.42
C ARG A 113 24.29 0.66 -7.50
N HIS A 114 23.30 1.53 -7.72
CA HIS A 114 22.10 1.56 -6.90
C HIS A 114 21.16 0.46 -7.35
N ILE A 115 20.98 -0.53 -6.48
CA ILE A 115 20.19 -1.74 -6.73
C ILE A 115 18.77 -1.39 -7.17
N PHE A 116 18.12 -0.44 -6.50
CA PHE A 116 16.73 -0.08 -6.82
C PHE A 116 16.63 0.57 -8.21
N CYS A 117 17.57 1.45 -8.56
CA CYS A 117 17.64 2.09 -9.87
C CYS A 117 17.94 1.07 -10.98
N TYR A 118 18.82 0.11 -10.72
CA TYR A 118 19.14 -0.97 -11.65
C TYR A 118 17.91 -1.86 -11.92
N LEU A 119 17.20 -2.29 -10.87
CA LEU A 119 16.01 -3.13 -11.01
C LEU A 119 14.87 -2.39 -11.71
N TYR A 120 14.63 -1.12 -11.37
CA TYR A 120 13.65 -0.28 -12.09
C TYR A 120 14.01 -0.14 -13.57
N SER A 121 15.28 0.10 -13.88
CA SER A 121 15.74 0.20 -15.27
C SER A 121 15.57 -1.12 -16.03
N CYS A 122 15.79 -2.27 -15.36
CA CYS A 122 15.50 -3.59 -15.92
C CYS A 122 14.00 -3.78 -16.18
N PHE A 123 13.16 -3.37 -15.23
CA PHE A 123 11.70 -3.43 -15.35
C PHE A 123 11.21 -2.64 -16.57
N GLN A 124 11.67 -1.39 -16.73
CA GLN A 124 11.31 -0.55 -17.87
C GLN A 124 11.71 -1.19 -19.20
N ARG A 125 12.94 -1.68 -19.30
CA ARG A 125 13.41 -2.36 -20.51
C ARG A 125 12.61 -3.62 -20.80
N ALA A 126 12.27 -4.43 -19.78
CA ALA A 126 11.46 -5.62 -19.95
C ALA A 126 10.03 -5.28 -20.40
N LYS A 127 9.42 -4.25 -19.80
CA LYS A 127 8.11 -3.70 -20.20
C LYS A 127 8.09 -3.29 -21.66
N GLU A 128 9.12 -2.58 -22.11
CA GLU A 128 9.23 -2.20 -23.52
C GLU A 128 9.39 -3.41 -24.44
N GLU A 129 10.25 -4.37 -24.09
CA GLU A 129 10.51 -5.53 -24.93
C GLU A 129 9.28 -6.44 -25.09
N ILE A 130 8.43 -6.55 -24.06
CA ILE A 130 7.14 -7.28 -24.14
C ILE A 130 6.28 -6.82 -25.33
N THR A 131 6.36 -5.53 -25.70
CA THR A 131 5.58 -4.99 -26.84
C THR A 131 6.21 -5.24 -28.20
N LYS A 132 7.49 -5.64 -28.25
CA LYS A 132 8.31 -5.77 -29.45
C LYS A 132 8.64 -7.22 -29.80
N VAL A 133 8.73 -8.10 -28.81
CA VAL A 133 9.16 -9.48 -29.01
C VAL A 133 8.12 -10.31 -29.77
N PRO A 134 8.55 -11.25 -30.63
CA PRO A 134 7.67 -12.25 -31.23
C PRO A 134 6.87 -13.07 -30.20
N GLU A 135 5.70 -13.59 -30.58
CA GLU A 135 4.81 -14.35 -29.67
C GLU A 135 5.50 -15.52 -28.96
N ASN A 136 6.44 -16.20 -29.63
CA ASN A 136 7.19 -17.32 -29.05
C ASN A 136 8.18 -16.89 -27.96
N LEU A 137 8.51 -15.61 -27.86
CA LEU A 137 9.43 -15.05 -26.87
C LEU A 137 8.73 -14.21 -25.80
N LEU A 138 7.45 -13.90 -26.00
CA LEU A 138 6.64 -13.15 -25.05
C LEU A 138 6.65 -13.75 -23.63
N PRO A 139 6.52 -15.08 -23.41
CA PRO A 139 6.57 -15.65 -22.06
C PRO A 139 7.89 -15.34 -21.34
N PHE A 140 9.00 -15.34 -22.08
CA PHE A 140 10.32 -15.07 -21.53
C PHE A 140 10.49 -13.59 -21.14
N ALA A 141 10.01 -12.68 -21.98
CA ALA A 141 10.05 -11.24 -21.67
C ALA A 141 9.17 -10.90 -20.44
N VAL A 142 8.00 -11.54 -20.32
CA VAL A 142 7.15 -11.45 -19.13
C VAL A 142 7.86 -12.00 -17.89
N GLN A 143 8.53 -13.16 -18.02
CA GLN A 143 9.30 -13.74 -16.91
C GLN A 143 10.46 -12.82 -16.47
N CYS A 144 11.19 -12.20 -17.40
CA CYS A 144 12.21 -11.19 -17.06
C CYS A 144 11.62 -10.03 -16.26
N ARG A 145 10.44 -9.52 -16.65
CA ARG A 145 9.76 -8.45 -15.88
C ARG A 145 9.40 -8.92 -14.48
N ASN A 146 8.80 -10.10 -14.34
CA ASN A 146 8.43 -10.66 -13.04
C ASN A 146 9.65 -10.87 -12.12
N LEU A 147 10.78 -11.29 -12.70
CA LEU A 147 12.05 -11.42 -11.96
C LEU A 147 12.52 -10.09 -11.39
N THR A 148 12.34 -8.97 -12.11
CA THR A 148 12.71 -7.65 -11.58
C THR A 148 11.86 -7.28 -10.37
N VAL A 149 10.55 -7.52 -10.41
CA VAL A 149 9.63 -7.28 -9.28
C VAL A 149 9.97 -8.16 -8.08
N SER A 150 10.16 -9.48 -8.30
CA SER A 150 10.49 -10.43 -7.24
C SER A 150 11.86 -10.16 -6.60
N ASN A 151 12.86 -9.74 -7.38
CA ASN A 151 14.15 -9.34 -6.82
C ASN A 151 14.02 -8.03 -6.04
N THR A 152 13.20 -7.06 -6.49
CA THR A 152 12.95 -5.83 -5.70
C THR A 152 12.25 -6.14 -4.38
N GLN A 153 11.28 -7.05 -4.39
CA GLN A 153 10.64 -7.56 -3.18
C GLN A 153 11.69 -8.15 -2.21
N THR A 154 12.54 -9.05 -2.71
CA THR A 154 13.62 -9.67 -1.91
C THR A 154 14.56 -8.62 -1.31
N VAL A 155 14.97 -7.64 -2.12
CA VAL A 155 15.83 -6.53 -1.68
C VAL A 155 15.21 -5.71 -0.55
N LEU A 156 13.89 -5.50 -0.59
CA LEU A 156 13.14 -4.77 0.43
C LEU A 156 12.88 -5.60 1.69
N LEU A 157 12.75 -6.92 1.57
CA LEU A 157 12.57 -7.84 2.70
C LEU A 157 13.89 -8.08 3.46
N THR A 158 15.03 -8.12 2.77
CA THR A 158 16.35 -8.40 3.37
C THR A 158 17.42 -7.36 2.97
N PRO A 159 17.22 -6.05 3.24
CA PRO A 159 18.14 -4.99 2.84
C PRO A 159 19.55 -5.15 3.44
N GLU A 160 19.67 -5.78 4.61
CA GLU A 160 20.93 -6.06 5.31
C GLU A 160 21.90 -6.96 4.54
N MET A 161 21.42 -7.69 3.52
CA MET A 161 22.30 -8.49 2.65
C MET A 161 23.17 -7.62 1.74
N TYR A 162 22.75 -6.37 1.48
CA TYR A 162 23.38 -5.48 0.53
C TYR A 162 24.24 -4.44 1.25
N VAL A 163 25.50 -4.79 1.49
CA VAL A 163 26.46 -3.94 2.21
C VAL A 163 26.69 -2.61 1.48
N ASP A 164 26.81 -1.52 2.24
CA ASP A 164 27.02 -0.16 1.73
C ASP A 164 25.91 0.37 0.80
N GLN A 165 24.69 -0.17 0.94
CA GLN A 165 23.51 0.25 0.18
C GLN A 165 22.39 0.65 1.14
N ASN A 166 21.80 1.83 0.95
CA ASN A 166 20.57 2.23 1.63
C ASN A 166 19.38 2.07 0.67
N ILE A 167 18.77 0.90 0.68
CA ILE A 167 17.69 0.52 -0.24
C ILE A 167 16.49 1.46 -0.14
N HIS A 168 16.06 1.78 1.08
CA HIS A 168 14.90 2.64 1.31
C HIS A 168 15.17 4.09 0.86
N GLU A 169 16.42 4.54 0.97
CA GLU A 169 16.82 5.85 0.46
C GLU A 169 16.86 5.90 -1.06
N GLN A 170 17.35 4.85 -1.71
CA GLN A 170 17.30 4.72 -3.18
C GLN A 170 15.87 4.78 -3.71
N LEU A 171 14.90 4.18 -3.01
CA LEU A 171 13.49 4.29 -3.36
C LEU A 171 13.01 5.75 -3.29
N VAL A 172 13.32 6.47 -2.20
CA VAL A 172 12.95 7.88 -2.06
C VAL A 172 13.60 8.74 -3.15
N ASP A 173 14.88 8.50 -3.45
CA ASP A 173 15.64 9.22 -4.48
C ASP A 173 15.08 8.96 -5.88
N LEU A 174 14.75 7.71 -6.21
CA LEU A 174 14.12 7.34 -7.47
C LEU A 174 12.76 8.05 -7.65
N MET A 175 11.92 8.05 -6.61
CA MET A 175 10.64 8.75 -6.65
C MET A 175 10.82 10.27 -6.78
N LEU A 176 11.82 10.84 -6.10
CA LEU A 176 12.12 12.26 -6.18
C LEU A 176 12.57 12.67 -7.58
N GLU A 177 13.45 11.88 -8.20
CA GLU A 177 13.87 12.07 -9.60
C GLU A 177 12.68 11.95 -10.55
N ALA A 178 11.80 10.97 -10.33
CA ALA A 178 10.65 10.73 -11.18
C ALA A 178 9.61 11.87 -11.15
N ILE A 179 9.39 12.49 -9.97
CA ILE A 179 8.52 13.67 -9.81
C ILE A 179 9.10 14.90 -10.48
N GLN A 180 10.42 15.08 -10.42
CA GLN A 180 11.10 16.20 -11.05
C GLN A 180 11.22 16.01 -12.58
N GLY A 181 11.21 14.76 -13.04
CA GLY A 181 11.18 14.37 -14.44
C GLY A 181 9.77 14.16 -15.01
N ALA A 182 9.70 13.44 -16.13
CA ALA A 182 8.45 13.11 -16.83
C ALA A 182 8.13 11.60 -16.78
N HIS A 183 8.60 10.90 -15.76
CA HIS A 183 8.53 9.43 -15.65
C HIS A 183 7.85 8.94 -14.36
N PHE A 184 7.12 9.83 -13.67
CA PHE A 184 6.45 9.48 -12.41
C PHE A 184 5.47 8.33 -12.57
N GLU A 185 4.67 8.32 -13.65
CA GLU A 185 3.71 7.24 -13.92
C GLU A 185 4.39 5.86 -14.04
N ASP A 186 5.52 5.79 -14.76
CA ASP A 186 6.28 4.55 -14.93
C ASP A 186 6.88 4.04 -13.61
N VAL A 187 7.38 4.94 -12.75
CA VAL A 187 7.84 4.55 -11.41
C VAL A 187 6.68 4.06 -10.56
N THR A 188 5.53 4.73 -10.59
CA THR A 188 4.38 4.31 -9.79
C THR A 188 3.81 2.95 -10.21
N GLU A 189 3.82 2.63 -11.51
CA GLU A 189 3.42 1.30 -12.01
C GLU A 189 4.35 0.20 -11.50
N PHE A 190 5.66 0.41 -11.56
CA PHE A 190 6.63 -0.51 -10.99
C PHE A 190 6.41 -0.71 -9.47
N LEU A 191 6.19 0.38 -8.73
CA LEU A 191 5.94 0.30 -7.30
C LEU A 191 4.62 -0.39 -6.96
N GLU A 192 3.59 -0.24 -7.78
CA GLU A 192 2.32 -0.96 -7.60
C GLU A 192 2.53 -2.48 -7.69
N GLU A 193 3.26 -2.98 -8.70
CA GLU A 193 3.59 -4.42 -8.81
C GLU A 193 4.44 -4.91 -7.61
N VAL A 194 5.39 -4.10 -7.12
CA VAL A 194 6.22 -4.45 -5.96
C VAL A 194 5.42 -4.46 -4.65
N ILE A 195 4.52 -3.49 -4.46
CA ILE A 195 3.63 -3.41 -3.29
C ILE A 195 2.71 -4.63 -3.26
N GLU A 196 2.12 -5.01 -4.39
CA GLU A 196 1.29 -6.21 -4.50
C GLU A 196 2.07 -7.47 -4.12
N ALA A 197 3.32 -7.61 -4.58
CA ALA A 197 4.18 -8.73 -4.23
C ALA A 197 4.50 -8.78 -2.72
N LEU A 198 4.85 -7.63 -2.11
CA LEU A 198 5.14 -7.53 -0.67
C LEU A 198 3.93 -7.86 0.20
N ILE A 199 2.71 -7.51 -0.23
CA ILE A 199 1.49 -7.80 0.52
C ILE A 199 1.10 -9.28 0.40
N LEU A 200 1.42 -9.92 -0.73
CA LEU A 200 1.11 -11.32 -0.96
C LEU A 200 1.95 -12.25 -0.07
N ASP A 201 3.19 -11.86 0.24
CA ASP A 201 4.14 -12.63 1.03
C ASP A 201 4.78 -11.77 2.14
N GLU A 202 4.24 -11.93 3.36
CA GLU A 202 4.71 -11.28 4.58
C GLU A 202 5.46 -12.25 5.51
N GLU A 203 6.01 -13.37 5.01
CA GLU A 203 6.68 -14.37 5.86
C GLU A 203 7.98 -13.83 6.51
N VAL A 204 8.73 -13.00 5.78
CA VAL A 204 10.03 -12.47 6.22
C VAL A 204 9.86 -11.16 7.00
N ARG A 205 9.09 -10.22 6.46
CA ARG A 205 8.72 -8.94 7.06
C ARG A 205 7.34 -8.55 6.60
N THR A 206 6.59 -7.89 7.48
CA THR A 206 5.29 -7.33 7.15
C THR A 206 5.46 -6.09 6.26
N PHE A 207 4.45 -5.76 5.45
CA PHE A 207 4.48 -4.56 4.62
C PHE A 207 4.75 -3.26 5.41
N PRO A 208 4.17 -3.02 6.61
CA PRO A 208 4.53 -1.89 7.44
C PRO A 208 6.02 -1.84 7.83
N GLU A 209 6.63 -2.97 8.21
CA GLU A 209 8.04 -3.03 8.59
C GLU A 209 8.97 -2.64 7.44
N VAL A 210 8.60 -2.99 6.20
CA VAL A 210 9.33 -2.61 4.99
C VAL A 210 9.21 -1.11 4.68
N MET A 211 8.04 -0.52 4.92
CA MET A 211 7.75 0.86 4.50
C MET A 211 8.01 1.93 5.57
N ILE A 212 8.05 1.59 6.87
CA ILE A 212 8.39 2.54 7.94
C ILE A 212 9.73 3.26 7.69
N PRO A 213 10.83 2.58 7.32
CA PRO A 213 12.11 3.25 7.05
C PRO A 213 12.04 4.30 5.92
N VAL A 214 11.17 4.10 4.92
CA VAL A 214 10.94 5.07 3.85
C VAL A 214 10.33 6.36 4.42
N PHE A 215 9.39 6.24 5.36
CA PHE A 215 8.81 7.39 6.04
C PHE A 215 9.78 8.04 7.05
N ASP A 216 10.68 7.29 7.67
CA ASP A 216 11.75 7.84 8.51
C ASP A 216 12.71 8.73 7.69
N ILE A 217 13.07 8.29 6.48
CA ILE A 217 13.91 9.07 5.55
C ILE A 217 13.20 10.34 5.13
N LEU A 218 11.90 10.26 4.75
CA LEU A 218 11.11 11.43 4.41
C LEU A 218 10.97 12.41 5.57
N LEU A 219 10.71 11.91 6.79
CA LEU A 219 10.70 12.73 8.01
C LEU A 219 12.04 13.45 8.20
N GLY A 220 13.14 12.71 8.07
CA GLY A 220 14.49 13.23 8.18
C GLY A 220 14.80 14.34 7.17
N ARG A 221 14.31 14.20 5.93
CA ARG A 221 14.54 15.16 4.84
C ARG A 221 13.61 16.37 4.87
N ILE A 222 12.37 16.20 5.33
CA ILE A 222 11.35 17.27 5.36
C ILE A 222 11.52 18.19 6.58
N LYS A 223 11.99 17.67 7.73
CA LYS A 223 12.01 18.42 9.01
C LYS A 223 12.78 19.75 8.97
N ASP A 224 13.77 19.85 8.08
CA ASP A 224 14.66 21.00 7.96
C ASP A 224 14.27 21.91 6.77
N LEU A 225 13.16 21.62 6.08
CA LEU A 225 12.69 22.40 4.94
C LEU A 225 11.77 23.55 5.34
N GLU A 226 11.81 24.59 4.51
CA GLU A 226 11.00 25.80 4.65
C GLU A 226 9.94 25.91 3.54
N LEU A 227 8.93 26.75 3.76
CA LEU A 227 7.76 26.88 2.88
C LEU A 227 8.12 27.23 1.43
N CYS A 228 9.14 28.06 1.20
CA CYS A 228 9.50 28.54 -0.15
C CYS A 228 10.56 27.69 -0.85
N GLN A 229 10.88 26.50 -0.34
CA GLN A 229 11.83 25.59 -0.97
C GLN A 229 11.12 24.61 -1.89
N ILE A 230 11.50 24.58 -3.17
CA ILE A 230 10.88 23.73 -4.20
C ILE A 230 10.95 22.24 -3.81
N LEU A 231 12.04 21.83 -3.18
CA LEU A 231 12.27 20.45 -2.74
C LEU A 231 11.19 19.96 -1.74
N LEU A 232 10.62 20.85 -0.91
CA LEU A 232 9.51 20.51 -0.02
C LEU A 232 8.32 19.99 -0.83
N TYR A 233 7.97 20.66 -1.92
CA TYR A 233 6.81 20.32 -2.74
C TYR A 233 6.98 18.99 -3.48
N ALA A 234 8.21 18.67 -3.87
CA ALA A 234 8.52 17.37 -4.45
C ALA A 234 8.30 16.24 -3.42
N TYR A 235 8.73 16.42 -2.16
CA TYR A 235 8.42 15.46 -1.10
C TYR A 235 6.92 15.39 -0.76
N LEU A 236 6.21 16.51 -0.80
CA LEU A 236 4.75 16.51 -0.63
C LEU A 236 4.05 15.75 -1.77
N ASP A 237 4.58 15.78 -2.99
CA ASP A 237 4.07 14.98 -4.11
C ASP A 237 4.30 13.48 -3.92
N ILE A 238 5.45 13.06 -3.35
CA ILE A 238 5.68 11.68 -2.91
C ILE A 238 4.61 11.26 -1.89
N LEU A 239 4.36 12.09 -0.88
CA LEU A 239 3.36 11.82 0.15
C LEU A 239 1.93 11.81 -0.40
N LEU A 240 1.62 12.62 -1.40
CA LEU A 240 0.34 12.58 -2.09
C LEU A 240 0.10 11.24 -2.79
N TYR A 241 1.13 10.67 -3.42
CA TYR A 241 1.06 9.32 -3.96
C TYR A 241 0.86 8.29 -2.84
N PHE A 242 1.67 8.31 -1.78
CA PHE A 242 1.55 7.35 -0.69
C PHE A 242 0.21 7.40 0.04
N THR A 243 -0.35 8.59 0.22
CA THR A 243 -1.69 8.72 0.85
C THR A 243 -2.83 8.33 -0.08
N ARG A 244 -2.61 8.32 -1.40
CA ARG A 244 -3.59 7.86 -2.40
C ARG A 244 -3.56 6.33 -2.57
N GLN A 245 -2.40 5.70 -2.49
CA GLN A 245 -2.25 4.24 -2.55
C GLN A 245 -2.77 3.64 -1.24
N LYS A 246 -3.69 2.67 -1.33
CA LYS A 246 -4.50 2.19 -0.20
C LYS A 246 -3.67 1.63 0.96
N ASP A 247 -2.71 0.76 0.66
CA ASP A 247 -1.94 0.03 1.66
C ASP A 247 -0.88 0.92 2.31
N MET A 248 -0.22 1.75 1.50
CA MET A 248 0.67 2.82 1.94
C MET A 248 -0.04 3.85 2.82
N ALA A 249 -1.28 4.22 2.48
CA ALA A 249 -2.07 5.12 3.30
C ALA A 249 -2.37 4.53 4.69
N LYS A 250 -2.61 3.22 4.77
CA LYS A 250 -2.79 2.52 6.04
C LYS A 250 -1.51 2.58 6.89
N VAL A 251 -0.36 2.22 6.30
CA VAL A 251 0.94 2.31 7.00
C VAL A 251 1.23 3.76 7.41
N PHE A 252 0.93 4.74 6.55
CA PHE A 252 1.12 6.16 6.85
C PHE A 252 0.30 6.60 8.07
N VAL A 253 -0.99 6.21 8.16
CA VAL A 253 -1.86 6.56 9.30
C VAL A 253 -1.35 5.97 10.61
N GLU A 254 -0.82 4.75 10.57
CA GLU A 254 -0.20 4.09 11.73
C GLU A 254 1.12 4.80 12.10
N TYR A 255 1.96 5.12 11.11
CA TYR A 255 3.25 5.79 11.31
C TYR A 255 3.13 7.19 11.91
N ILE A 256 2.10 7.97 11.53
CA ILE A 256 1.90 9.33 12.07
C ILE A 256 1.28 9.35 13.47
N GLN A 257 1.04 8.20 14.10
CA GLN A 257 0.64 8.15 15.51
C GLN A 257 1.85 8.43 16.40
N PRO A 258 1.76 9.33 17.38
CA PRO A 258 2.83 9.52 18.35
C PRO A 258 2.94 8.28 19.25
N LYS A 259 4.16 8.03 19.74
CA LYS A 259 4.43 6.96 20.73
C LYS A 259 3.60 7.10 22.01
N ASP A 260 3.25 8.33 22.38
CA ASP A 260 2.41 8.65 23.53
C ASP A 260 1.26 9.57 23.10
N LEU A 261 0.06 9.00 23.01
CA LEU A 261 -1.18 9.69 22.63
C LEU A 261 -1.63 10.73 23.68
N SER A 262 -1.17 10.62 24.92
CA SER A 262 -1.51 11.56 25.99
C SER A 262 -0.68 12.85 25.93
N ASN A 263 0.45 12.83 25.21
CA ASN A 263 1.36 13.96 25.10
C ASN A 263 1.18 14.69 23.76
N GLY A 264 0.42 15.80 23.80
CA GLY A 264 0.17 16.66 22.64
C GLY A 264 1.44 17.13 21.91
N GLN A 265 2.58 17.30 22.60
CA GLN A 265 3.83 17.74 21.96
C GLN A 265 4.44 16.66 21.04
N MET A 266 4.14 15.38 21.27
CA MET A 266 4.67 14.31 20.44
C MET A 266 4.06 14.32 19.05
N TYR A 267 2.84 14.83 18.89
CA TYR A 267 2.21 15.02 17.58
C TYR A 267 3.02 15.94 16.67
N GLN A 268 3.69 16.96 17.21
CA GLN A 268 4.53 17.87 16.41
C GLN A 268 5.78 17.16 15.84
N LYS A 269 6.20 16.04 16.43
CA LYS A 269 7.39 15.29 16.01
C LYS A 269 7.10 14.22 14.95
N THR A 270 5.84 13.93 14.69
CA THR A 270 5.45 12.98 13.64
C THR A 270 5.65 13.62 12.27
N LEU A 271 5.70 12.83 11.20
CA LEU A 271 5.84 13.35 9.85
C LEU A 271 4.73 14.34 9.46
N LEU A 272 3.47 14.01 9.77
CA LEU A 272 2.38 14.96 9.56
C LEU A 272 2.52 16.21 10.45
N GLY A 273 2.95 16.05 11.70
CA GLY A 273 3.17 17.18 12.59
C GLY A 273 4.27 18.13 12.13
N VAL A 274 5.38 17.59 11.65
CA VAL A 274 6.50 18.34 11.07
C VAL A 274 6.02 19.16 9.88
N ILE A 275 5.25 18.54 8.98
CA ILE A 275 4.67 19.23 7.82
C ILE A 275 3.73 20.35 8.27
N LEU A 276 2.79 20.07 9.18
CA LEU A 276 1.82 21.07 9.68
C LEU A 276 2.48 22.20 10.49
N ASN A 277 3.71 22.00 10.95
CA ASN A 277 4.50 23.00 11.66
C ASN A 277 5.27 23.96 10.72
N ILE A 278 5.24 23.72 9.40
CA ILE A 278 5.81 24.63 8.41
C ILE A 278 4.97 25.90 8.36
N SER A 279 5.60 27.05 8.59
CA SER A 279 4.93 28.35 8.63
C SER A 279 5.81 29.44 8.00
N CYS A 280 5.17 30.45 7.45
CA CYS A 280 5.82 31.71 7.06
C CYS A 280 6.02 32.66 8.25
N LEU A 281 5.46 32.34 9.43
CA LEU A 281 5.56 33.14 10.64
C LEU A 281 6.75 32.72 11.51
N LEU A 282 7.20 33.64 12.37
CA LEU A 282 8.22 33.36 13.37
C LEU A 282 7.72 32.33 14.39
N LYS A 283 8.52 31.28 14.62
CA LYS A 283 8.24 30.26 15.65
C LYS A 283 8.22 30.85 17.06
N THR A 284 9.08 31.83 17.33
CA THR A 284 9.13 32.54 18.63
C THR A 284 8.89 34.04 18.40
N PRO A 285 7.74 34.59 18.82
CA PRO A 285 7.47 36.02 18.70
C PRO A 285 8.57 36.87 19.36
N GLY A 286 9.08 37.87 18.65
CA GLY A 286 10.09 38.80 19.17
C GLY A 286 11.55 38.38 19.00
N VAL A 287 11.83 37.12 18.62
CA VAL A 287 13.17 36.68 18.22
C VAL A 287 13.29 36.83 16.70
N VAL A 288 14.02 37.87 16.26
CA VAL A 288 14.20 38.23 14.84
C VAL A 288 15.36 37.46 14.19
N GLU A 289 16.15 36.73 14.98
CA GLU A 289 17.23 35.90 14.47
C GLU A 289 16.65 34.77 13.60
N ASN A 290 17.11 34.68 12.36
CA ASN A 290 16.76 33.64 11.38
C ASN A 290 15.37 33.74 10.73
N HIS A 291 14.86 34.95 10.42
CA HIS A 291 13.69 35.06 9.54
C HIS A 291 14.07 34.68 8.08
N GLY A 292 13.87 33.40 7.70
CA GLY A 292 14.28 32.85 6.40
C GLY A 292 13.69 33.56 5.18
N TYR A 293 12.55 34.23 5.32
CA TYR A 293 11.86 34.86 4.18
C TYR A 293 12.15 36.36 3.95
N PHE A 294 12.66 37.11 4.94
CA PHE A 294 12.90 38.55 4.81
C PHE A 294 14.30 38.89 5.32
N LEU A 295 15.26 38.92 4.41
CA LEU A 295 16.65 39.26 4.74
C LEU A 295 16.80 40.79 4.83
N ASN A 296 17.17 41.29 6.01
CA ASN A 296 17.36 42.73 6.26
C ASN A 296 16.16 43.60 5.81
N PRO A 297 14.96 43.42 6.39
CA PRO A 297 13.75 44.12 5.97
C PRO A 297 13.88 45.65 6.03
N SER A 298 14.69 46.18 6.95
CA SER A 298 14.99 47.61 7.06
C SER A 298 15.82 48.19 5.90
N ARG A 299 16.47 47.34 5.11
CA ARG A 299 17.29 47.72 3.94
C ARG A 299 16.63 47.37 2.61
N SER A 300 15.52 46.64 2.63
CA SER A 300 14.79 46.21 1.44
C SER A 300 13.85 47.32 0.96
N SER A 301 13.72 47.46 -0.36
CA SER A 301 12.76 48.40 -0.94
C SER A 301 11.31 47.91 -0.73
N PRO A 302 10.31 48.81 -0.69
CA PRO A 302 8.90 48.40 -0.61
C PRO A 302 8.45 47.49 -1.76
N GLN A 303 9.10 47.56 -2.92
CA GLN A 303 8.79 46.70 -4.06
C GLN A 303 9.33 45.27 -3.85
N GLU A 304 10.56 45.11 -3.36
CA GLU A 304 11.13 43.80 -3.04
C GLU A 304 10.33 43.09 -1.95
N ILE A 305 9.90 43.82 -0.91
CA ILE A 305 9.03 43.28 0.15
C ILE A 305 7.72 42.75 -0.45
N LYS A 306 7.05 43.52 -1.31
CA LYS A 306 5.80 43.09 -1.97
C LYS A 306 5.97 41.87 -2.87
N VAL A 307 7.08 41.79 -3.61
CA VAL A 307 7.37 40.62 -4.45
C VAL A 307 7.57 39.38 -3.57
N GLN A 308 8.29 39.53 -2.46
CA GLN A 308 8.52 38.44 -1.52
C GLN A 308 7.23 37.99 -0.82
N GLU A 309 6.37 38.92 -0.39
CA GLU A 309 5.04 38.62 0.16
C GLU A 309 4.17 37.84 -0.85
N ALA A 310 4.14 38.30 -2.11
CA ALA A 310 3.40 37.61 -3.18
C ALA A 310 3.92 36.18 -3.41
N ASN A 311 5.24 35.99 -3.38
CA ASN A 311 5.87 34.69 -3.49
C ASN A 311 5.48 33.76 -2.33
N ILE A 312 5.57 34.24 -1.08
CA ILE A 312 5.13 33.50 0.10
C ILE A 312 3.67 33.09 -0.04
N HIS A 313 2.78 34.01 -0.45
CA HIS A 313 1.36 33.72 -0.63
C HIS A 313 1.11 32.63 -1.69
N GLN A 314 1.84 32.66 -2.79
CA GLN A 314 1.74 31.62 -3.83
C GLN A 314 2.14 30.25 -3.28
N PHE A 315 3.28 30.18 -2.57
CA PHE A 315 3.74 28.94 -1.93
C PHE A 315 2.77 28.47 -0.84
N MET A 316 2.22 29.36 -0.01
CA MET A 316 1.17 29.01 0.96
C MET A 316 -0.06 28.38 0.30
N ALA A 317 -0.52 28.95 -0.83
CA ALA A 317 -1.67 28.41 -1.54
C ALA A 317 -1.40 26.99 -2.06
N GLN A 318 -0.23 26.77 -2.69
CA GLN A 318 0.19 25.45 -3.16
C GLN A 318 0.34 24.46 -2.00
N PHE A 319 0.94 24.90 -0.90
CA PHE A 319 1.15 24.10 0.29
C PHE A 319 -0.19 23.64 0.87
N HIS A 320 -1.12 24.57 1.12
CA HIS A 320 -2.44 24.24 1.64
C HIS A 320 -3.22 23.29 0.73
N GLU A 321 -3.13 23.45 -0.60
CA GLU A 321 -3.76 22.53 -1.54
C GLU A 321 -3.20 21.11 -1.39
N LYS A 322 -1.88 20.95 -1.33
CA LYS A 322 -1.27 19.62 -1.13
C LYS A 322 -1.65 19.01 0.22
N ILE A 323 -1.64 19.78 1.31
CA ILE A 323 -2.10 19.29 2.62
C ILE A 323 -3.56 18.87 2.58
N TYR A 324 -4.42 19.68 1.95
CA TYR A 324 -5.82 19.35 1.79
C TYR A 324 -6.02 18.03 1.03
N GLN A 325 -5.33 17.84 -0.10
CA GLN A 325 -5.43 16.61 -0.89
C GLN A 325 -4.91 15.39 -0.11
N MET A 326 -3.80 15.54 0.63
CA MET A 326 -3.25 14.48 1.47
C MET A 326 -4.26 14.04 2.54
N LEU A 327 -4.83 14.99 3.28
CA LEU A 327 -5.86 14.69 4.30
C LEU A 327 -7.13 14.11 3.67
N LYS A 328 -7.53 14.58 2.49
CA LYS A 328 -8.68 14.05 1.75
C LYS A 328 -8.46 12.60 1.35
N ASN A 329 -7.28 12.25 0.84
CA ASN A 329 -6.93 10.88 0.47
C ASN A 329 -7.06 9.93 1.67
N LEU A 330 -6.49 10.31 2.82
CA LEU A 330 -6.55 9.50 4.05
C LEU A 330 -7.98 9.29 4.58
N LEU A 331 -8.86 10.27 4.37
CA LEU A 331 -10.25 10.19 4.82
C LEU A 331 -11.18 9.54 3.79
N GLN A 332 -10.70 9.20 2.59
CA GLN A 332 -11.51 8.58 1.55
C GLN A 332 -12.05 7.21 1.99
N LEU A 333 -11.30 6.44 2.79
CA LEU A 333 -11.76 5.16 3.34
C LEU A 333 -13.08 5.29 4.11
N VAL A 334 -13.27 6.41 4.83
CA VAL A 334 -14.53 6.69 5.54
C VAL A 334 -15.70 6.75 4.56
N SER A 335 -15.48 7.35 3.39
CA SER A 335 -16.49 7.38 2.33
C SER A 335 -16.82 5.99 1.79
N ASP A 336 -15.83 5.13 1.64
CA ASP A 336 -16.02 3.80 1.05
C ASP A 336 -16.79 2.91 2.04
N ILE A 337 -16.42 2.97 3.33
CA ILE A 337 -17.18 2.33 4.42
C ILE A 337 -18.62 2.85 4.44
N CYS A 338 -18.83 4.17 4.35
CA CYS A 338 -20.17 4.73 4.31
C CYS A 338 -20.98 4.21 3.12
N THR A 339 -20.36 4.06 1.95
CA THR A 339 -21.00 3.48 0.76
C THR A 339 -21.43 2.04 1.00
N ILE A 340 -20.60 1.22 1.65
CA ILE A 340 -20.96 -0.16 2.02
C ILE A 340 -22.20 -0.17 2.94
N TYR A 341 -22.19 0.66 3.98
CA TYR A 341 -23.33 0.80 4.89
C TYR A 341 -24.60 1.26 4.17
N LEU A 342 -24.49 2.20 3.22
CA LEU A 342 -25.63 2.65 2.42
C LEU A 342 -26.17 1.55 1.52
N ASN A 343 -25.30 0.77 0.87
CA ASN A 343 -25.70 -0.32 -0.01
C ASN A 343 -26.39 -1.47 0.75
N LEU A 344 -25.99 -1.71 2.01
CA LEU A 344 -26.61 -2.70 2.89
C LEU A 344 -27.74 -2.12 3.74
N GLY A 345 -27.93 -0.80 3.70
CA GLY A 345 -28.80 -0.05 4.61
C GLY A 345 -30.30 -0.25 4.35
N ASP A 346 -30.67 -0.81 3.21
CA ASP A 346 -32.05 -1.19 2.92
C ASP A 346 -32.45 -2.50 3.61
N GLU A 347 -31.48 -3.39 3.86
CA GLU A 347 -31.69 -4.68 4.52
C GLU A 347 -31.98 -4.49 6.03
N GLU A 348 -33.19 -4.87 6.44
CA GLU A 348 -33.64 -4.72 7.83
C GLU A 348 -32.80 -5.55 8.81
N ASN A 349 -32.43 -6.77 8.40
CA ASN A 349 -31.55 -7.63 9.19
C ASN A 349 -30.17 -7.00 9.44
N PHE A 350 -29.60 -6.31 8.43
CA PHE A 350 -28.33 -5.62 8.60
C PHE A 350 -28.49 -4.49 9.62
N CYS A 351 -29.50 -3.63 9.44
CA CYS A 351 -29.77 -2.51 10.35
C CYS A 351 -30.03 -2.95 11.80
N ALA A 352 -30.71 -4.08 12.00
CA ALA A 352 -31.00 -4.63 13.33
C ALA A 352 -29.83 -5.40 13.96
N THR A 353 -28.84 -5.82 13.16
CA THR A 353 -27.65 -6.55 13.67
C THR A 353 -26.52 -5.61 14.03
N VAL A 354 -26.39 -4.45 13.36
CA VAL A 354 -25.34 -3.46 13.66
C VAL A 354 -25.31 -3.04 15.13
N PRO A 355 -26.44 -2.70 15.80
CA PRO A 355 -26.45 -2.36 17.23
C PRO A 355 -26.02 -3.49 18.16
N LYS A 356 -26.19 -4.75 17.73
CA LYS A 356 -25.85 -5.93 18.53
C LYS A 356 -24.35 -6.17 18.65
N ASP A 357 -23.54 -5.52 17.82
CA ASP A 357 -22.09 -5.51 17.98
C ASP A 357 -21.65 -4.52 19.06
N GLY A 358 -21.83 -4.91 20.33
CA GLY A 358 -21.49 -4.08 21.48
C GLY A 358 -20.00 -3.73 21.62
N ARG A 359 -19.11 -4.30 20.79
CA ARG A 359 -17.67 -3.97 20.79
C ARG A 359 -17.34 -2.78 19.91
N SER A 360 -18.13 -2.55 18.85
CA SER A 360 -17.79 -1.60 17.79
C SER A 360 -18.89 -0.57 17.53
N TYR A 361 -20.15 -0.90 17.81
CA TYR A 361 -21.26 0.02 17.58
C TYR A 361 -21.21 1.20 18.55
N SER A 362 -21.39 2.40 18.01
CA SER A 362 -21.56 3.62 18.80
C SER A 362 -22.42 4.62 18.04
N PRO A 363 -23.56 5.08 18.59
CA PRO A 363 -24.38 6.12 17.97
C PRO A 363 -23.58 7.42 17.73
N THR A 364 -22.63 7.71 18.61
CA THR A 364 -21.76 8.89 18.47
C THR A 364 -20.81 8.78 17.29
N LEU A 365 -20.34 7.57 16.95
CA LEU A 365 -19.45 7.35 15.82
C LEU A 365 -20.16 7.66 14.50
N PHE A 366 -21.42 7.25 14.34
CA PHE A 366 -22.22 7.62 13.15
C PHE A 366 -22.39 9.14 13.00
N ALA A 367 -22.67 9.84 14.10
CA ALA A 367 -22.76 11.30 14.09
C ALA A 367 -21.42 11.97 13.74
N GLN A 368 -20.31 11.42 14.23
CA GLN A 368 -18.96 11.87 13.86
C GLN A 368 -18.68 11.62 12.38
N THR A 369 -19.05 10.45 11.85
CA THR A 369 -18.92 10.10 10.43
C THR A 369 -19.66 11.10 9.54
N VAL A 370 -20.89 11.48 9.88
CA VAL A 370 -21.63 12.54 9.14
C VAL A 370 -20.87 13.87 9.14
N ARG A 371 -20.21 14.24 10.25
CA ARG A 371 -19.35 15.45 10.32
C ARG A 371 -18.12 15.30 9.44
N VAL A 372 -17.50 14.13 9.39
CA VAL A 372 -16.37 13.84 8.51
C VAL A 372 -16.79 13.95 7.06
N LEU A 373 -17.89 13.30 6.63
CA LEU A 373 -18.42 13.37 5.26
C LEU A 373 -18.66 14.83 4.80
N LYS A 374 -19.14 15.70 5.70
CA LYS A 374 -19.25 17.15 5.43
C LYS A 374 -17.88 17.81 5.24
N LYS A 375 -16.90 17.50 6.10
CA LYS A 375 -15.54 18.07 6.02
C LYS A 375 -14.78 17.65 4.76
N ILE A 376 -14.95 16.41 4.31
CA ILE A 376 -14.35 15.91 3.06
C ILE A 376 -15.16 16.27 1.81
N ASN A 377 -16.18 17.12 1.96
CA ASN A 377 -17.00 17.65 0.88
C ASN A 377 -17.67 16.56 0.00
N LYS A 378 -18.23 15.52 0.64
CA LYS A 378 -19.00 14.49 -0.08
C LYS A 378 -20.34 15.04 -0.56
N PRO A 379 -20.93 14.46 -1.62
CA PRO A 379 -22.22 14.89 -2.16
C PRO A 379 -23.30 14.95 -1.08
N GLY A 380 -24.09 16.03 -1.07
CA GLY A 380 -25.11 16.28 -0.05
C GLY A 380 -26.15 15.15 0.06
N ASN A 381 -26.49 14.50 -1.06
CA ASN A 381 -27.37 13.34 -1.08
C ASN A 381 -26.78 12.15 -0.29
N MET A 382 -25.47 11.88 -0.40
CA MET A 382 -24.81 10.83 0.37
C MET A 382 -24.85 11.15 1.88
N ILE A 383 -24.60 12.41 2.25
CA ILE A 383 -24.61 12.86 3.64
C ILE A 383 -26.01 12.68 4.25
N VAL A 384 -27.07 13.06 3.50
CA VAL A 384 -28.46 12.89 3.94
C VAL A 384 -28.81 11.41 4.05
N ALA A 385 -28.48 10.60 3.04
CA ALA A 385 -28.75 9.17 3.06
C ALA A 385 -28.10 8.48 4.26
N PHE A 386 -26.83 8.80 4.56
CA PHE A 386 -26.12 8.20 5.68
C PHE A 386 -26.66 8.69 7.03
N SER A 387 -27.12 9.95 7.10
CA SER A 387 -27.78 10.49 8.29
C SER A 387 -29.09 9.74 8.57
N ASN A 388 -29.90 9.48 7.54
CA ASN A 388 -31.14 8.72 7.67
C ASN A 388 -30.88 7.27 8.10
N LEU A 389 -29.85 6.63 7.53
CA LEU A 389 -29.44 5.29 7.94
C LEU A 389 -28.98 5.26 9.39
N ALA A 390 -28.17 6.25 9.81
CA ALA A 390 -27.72 6.38 11.19
C ALA A 390 -28.90 6.55 12.16
N GLU A 391 -29.90 7.35 11.81
CA GLU A 391 -31.13 7.51 12.61
C GLU A 391 -31.93 6.22 12.69
N ARG A 392 -32.09 5.48 11.58
CA ARG A 392 -32.76 4.17 11.55
C ARG A 392 -32.05 3.15 12.44
N ILE A 393 -30.72 3.02 12.33
CA ILE A 393 -29.94 2.10 13.16
C ILE A 393 -30.04 2.52 14.64
N LYS A 394 -29.99 3.82 14.92
CA LYS A 394 -30.17 4.33 16.28
C LYS A 394 -31.56 4.00 16.84
N SER A 395 -32.64 4.18 16.06
CA SER A 395 -33.99 3.85 16.56
C SER A 395 -34.14 2.36 16.86
N LEU A 396 -33.50 1.49 16.07
CA LEU A 396 -33.46 0.05 16.35
C LEU A 396 -32.62 -0.26 17.60
N ALA A 397 -31.52 0.45 17.81
CA ALA A 397 -30.72 0.34 19.03
C ALA A 397 -31.50 0.78 20.28
N ASP A 398 -32.22 1.92 20.19
CA ASP A 398 -33.05 2.45 21.27
C ASP A 398 -34.21 1.49 21.60
N LEU A 399 -34.84 0.88 20.58
CA LEU A 399 -35.86 -0.16 20.76
C LEU A 399 -35.28 -1.41 21.44
N GLN A 400 -34.11 -1.87 21.00
CA GLN A 400 -33.44 -3.01 21.63
C GLN A 400 -33.10 -2.72 23.09
N GLN A 401 -32.57 -1.53 23.39
CA GLN A 401 -32.26 -1.15 24.76
C GLN A 401 -33.53 -1.08 25.62
N GLN A 402 -34.63 -0.53 25.10
CA GLN A 402 -35.92 -0.53 25.81
C GLN A 402 -36.44 -1.95 26.06
N GLU A 403 -36.28 -2.86 25.10
CA GLU A 403 -36.62 -4.28 25.28
C GLU A 403 -35.74 -4.90 26.38
N GLU A 404 -34.41 -4.72 26.32
CA GLU A 404 -33.48 -5.22 27.34
C GLU A 404 -33.79 -4.66 28.75
N GLU A 405 -34.11 -3.37 28.86
CA GLU A 405 -34.54 -2.74 30.11
C GLU A 405 -35.89 -3.30 30.60
N THR A 406 -36.84 -3.53 29.68
CA THR A 406 -38.16 -4.12 30.00
C THR A 406 -38.02 -5.55 30.51
N TYR A 407 -37.00 -6.27 30.07
CA TYR A 407 -36.76 -7.67 30.42
C TYR A 407 -35.61 -7.84 31.43
N ALA A 408 -35.11 -6.76 32.05
CA ALA A 408 -33.98 -6.79 32.97
C ALA A 408 -34.24 -7.62 34.26
N ASP A 409 -35.51 -7.88 34.58
CA ASP A 409 -35.93 -8.71 35.70
C ASP A 409 -36.35 -10.13 35.28
N ALA A 410 -35.97 -10.56 34.07
CA ALA A 410 -36.08 -11.94 33.65
C ALA A 410 -35.41 -12.88 34.65
N CYS A 411 -36.04 -14.02 34.90
CA CYS A 411 -35.45 -15.07 35.74
C CYS A 411 -34.15 -15.57 35.10
N ASP A 412 -33.13 -15.89 35.92
CA ASP A 412 -31.84 -16.43 35.45
C ASP A 412 -32.00 -17.65 34.52
N GLU A 413 -33.07 -18.45 34.69
CA GLU A 413 -33.38 -19.62 33.84
C GLU A 413 -33.69 -19.23 32.38
N PHE A 414 -34.10 -17.99 32.11
CA PHE A 414 -34.43 -17.49 30.77
C PHE A 414 -33.23 -16.84 30.07
N LEU A 415 -32.14 -16.61 30.80
CA LEU A 415 -30.94 -15.94 30.30
C LEU A 415 -29.93 -16.95 29.75
N ASP A 416 -29.29 -16.59 28.65
CA ASP A 416 -28.18 -17.34 28.09
C ASP A 416 -26.98 -17.27 29.07
N PRO A 417 -26.40 -18.40 29.49
CA PRO A 417 -25.34 -18.42 30.51
C PRO A 417 -23.99 -17.85 30.02
N ILE A 418 -23.81 -17.59 28.73
CA ILE A 418 -22.60 -16.99 28.15
C ILE A 418 -22.85 -15.50 27.87
N MET A 419 -23.96 -15.17 27.22
CA MET A 419 -24.27 -13.80 26.80
C MET A 419 -24.99 -12.99 27.89
N SER A 420 -25.56 -13.66 28.91
CA SER A 420 -26.42 -13.06 29.96
C SER A 420 -27.59 -12.27 29.40
N THR A 421 -28.09 -12.66 28.23
CA THR A 421 -29.24 -12.04 27.53
C THR A 421 -30.38 -13.05 27.43
N LEU A 422 -31.63 -12.56 27.31
CA LEU A 422 -32.79 -13.43 27.14
C LEU A 422 -32.64 -14.37 25.93
N MET A 423 -32.86 -15.67 26.13
CA MET A 423 -32.78 -16.66 25.04
C MET A 423 -33.98 -16.54 24.10
N SER A 424 -33.71 -16.46 22.80
CA SER A 424 -34.75 -16.40 21.74
C SER A 424 -35.09 -17.80 21.22
N ASP A 425 -34.08 -18.65 21.10
CA ASP A 425 -34.20 -20.04 20.68
C ASP A 425 -33.37 -20.95 21.60
N PRO A 426 -33.88 -21.29 22.80
CA PRO A 426 -33.14 -22.08 23.76
C PRO A 426 -32.90 -23.51 23.26
N VAL A 427 -31.65 -23.96 23.37
CA VAL A 427 -31.21 -25.30 22.96
C VAL A 427 -30.38 -25.97 24.04
N VAL A 428 -30.55 -27.27 24.21
CA VAL A 428 -29.85 -28.08 25.22
C VAL A 428 -28.61 -28.72 24.60
N LEU A 429 -27.47 -28.51 25.26
CA LEU A 429 -26.21 -29.18 24.93
C LEU A 429 -26.19 -30.61 25.51
N PRO A 430 -25.84 -31.65 24.74
CA PRO A 430 -26.02 -33.04 25.17
C PRO A 430 -25.08 -33.47 26.32
N SER A 431 -23.86 -32.94 26.37
CA SER A 431 -22.85 -33.34 27.36
C SER A 431 -23.01 -32.56 28.67
N SER A 432 -23.04 -31.24 28.63
CA SER A 432 -23.18 -30.38 29.81
C SER A 432 -24.62 -30.31 30.34
N ARG A 433 -25.62 -30.62 29.50
CA ARG A 433 -27.06 -30.42 29.75
C ARG A 433 -27.44 -28.97 30.05
N VAL A 434 -26.54 -28.03 29.74
CA VAL A 434 -26.79 -26.60 29.87
C VAL A 434 -27.63 -26.14 28.68
N THR A 435 -28.58 -25.23 28.93
CA THR A 435 -29.36 -24.58 27.88
C THR A 435 -28.71 -23.25 27.52
N VAL A 436 -28.54 -23.00 26.22
CA VAL A 436 -27.97 -21.77 25.64
C VAL A 436 -28.83 -21.32 24.47
N ASP A 437 -28.67 -20.08 24.01
CA ASP A 437 -29.32 -19.65 22.77
C ASP A 437 -28.63 -20.30 21.55
N ARG A 438 -29.42 -20.71 20.55
CA ARG A 438 -28.91 -21.34 19.33
C ARG A 438 -27.86 -20.47 18.63
N SER A 439 -28.05 -19.15 18.60
CA SER A 439 -27.12 -18.24 17.93
C SER A 439 -25.77 -18.15 18.66
N THR A 440 -25.80 -18.21 20.00
CA THR A 440 -24.60 -18.23 20.85
C THR A 440 -23.74 -19.47 20.56
N ILE A 441 -24.36 -20.66 20.61
CA ILE A 441 -23.61 -21.91 20.38
C ILE A 441 -23.17 -22.07 18.92
N ALA A 442 -23.98 -21.63 17.96
CA ALA A 442 -23.58 -21.63 16.55
C ALA A 442 -22.31 -20.79 16.33
N ARG A 443 -22.23 -19.60 16.96
CA ARG A 443 -21.04 -18.74 16.89
C ARG A 443 -19.81 -19.39 17.53
N HIS A 444 -19.98 -20.06 18.66
CA HIS A 444 -18.88 -20.80 19.31
C HIS A 444 -18.33 -21.91 18.40
N LEU A 445 -19.22 -22.72 17.82
CA LEU A 445 -18.85 -23.85 16.96
C LEU A 445 -18.19 -23.47 15.62
N LEU A 446 -18.33 -22.20 15.19
CA LEU A 446 -17.56 -21.66 14.06
C LEU A 446 -16.08 -21.50 14.37
N SER A 447 -15.71 -21.39 15.65
CA SER A 447 -14.32 -21.24 16.11
C SER A 447 -13.77 -22.50 16.78
N ASP A 448 -14.59 -23.20 17.58
CA ASP A 448 -14.18 -24.34 18.39
C ASP A 448 -15.30 -25.39 18.45
N GLN A 449 -15.04 -26.62 17.97
CA GLN A 449 -16.04 -27.70 17.91
C GLN A 449 -16.17 -28.46 19.25
N THR A 450 -16.33 -27.71 20.34
CA THR A 450 -16.48 -28.27 21.69
C THR A 450 -17.66 -27.65 22.44
N ASP A 451 -18.06 -28.28 23.54
CA ASP A 451 -19.02 -27.72 24.49
C ASP A 451 -18.30 -26.67 25.35
N PRO A 452 -18.79 -25.42 25.42
CA PRO A 452 -18.10 -24.32 26.10
C PRO A 452 -17.97 -24.51 27.62
N PHE A 453 -18.74 -25.40 28.25
CA PHE A 453 -18.75 -25.62 29.71
C PHE A 453 -17.88 -26.78 30.16
N ASN A 454 -17.71 -27.81 29.32
CA ASN A 454 -16.96 -29.02 29.69
C ASN A 454 -15.92 -29.48 28.66
N ARG A 455 -15.77 -28.76 27.54
CA ARG A 455 -14.83 -29.01 26.43
C ARG A 455 -14.99 -30.37 25.74
N SER A 456 -16.13 -31.04 25.90
CA SER A 456 -16.41 -32.28 25.16
C SER A 456 -16.65 -31.97 23.68
N PRO A 457 -16.28 -32.84 22.74
CA PRO A 457 -16.58 -32.64 21.32
C PRO A 457 -18.07 -32.44 21.08
N LEU A 458 -18.43 -31.42 20.30
CA LEU A 458 -19.82 -31.04 20.04
C LEU A 458 -19.99 -30.59 18.60
N THR A 459 -21.05 -31.04 17.94
CA THR A 459 -21.44 -30.59 16.61
C THR A 459 -22.88 -30.08 16.59
N MET A 460 -23.21 -29.24 15.60
CA MET A 460 -24.52 -28.57 15.53
C MET A 460 -25.69 -29.56 15.46
N ASP A 461 -25.52 -30.73 14.83
CA ASP A 461 -26.56 -31.75 14.68
C ASP A 461 -26.92 -32.46 15.99
N GLN A 462 -26.04 -32.40 17.00
CA GLN A 462 -26.27 -33.04 18.30
C GLN A 462 -27.11 -32.19 19.25
N ILE A 463 -27.31 -30.91 18.90
CA ILE A 463 -27.99 -29.92 19.72
C ILE A 463 -29.51 -30.11 19.64
N ARG A 464 -30.18 -30.18 20.79
CA ARG A 464 -31.62 -30.43 20.87
C ARG A 464 -32.39 -29.15 21.22
N PRO A 465 -33.49 -28.80 20.51
CA PRO A 465 -34.34 -27.67 20.91
C PRO A 465 -34.93 -27.87 22.30
N ASN A 466 -34.92 -26.83 23.15
CA ASN A 466 -35.63 -26.81 24.43
C ASN A 466 -37.01 -26.17 24.25
N THR A 467 -37.96 -26.92 23.67
CA THR A 467 -39.30 -26.38 23.36
C THR A 467 -40.08 -25.95 24.59
N GLU A 468 -39.92 -26.67 25.71
CA GLU A 468 -40.60 -26.32 26.97
C GLU A 468 -40.13 -24.97 27.52
N LEU A 469 -38.82 -24.73 27.56
CA LEU A 469 -38.28 -23.44 28.02
C LEU A 469 -38.66 -22.31 27.05
N LYS A 470 -38.67 -22.60 25.74
CA LYS A 470 -39.11 -21.64 24.73
C LYS A 470 -40.57 -21.20 24.96
N GLU A 471 -41.47 -22.14 25.25
CA GLU A 471 -42.87 -21.83 25.57
C GLU A 471 -43.00 -21.00 26.85
N LYS A 472 -42.23 -21.30 27.90
CA LYS A 472 -42.21 -20.52 29.15
C LYS A 472 -41.73 -19.08 28.92
N ILE A 473 -40.65 -18.91 28.16
CA ILE A 473 -40.11 -17.58 27.79
C ILE A 473 -41.17 -16.81 26.99
N GLN A 474 -41.84 -17.46 26.03
CA GLN A 474 -42.88 -16.81 25.22
C GLN A 474 -44.12 -16.40 26.02
N GLN A 475 -44.57 -17.23 26.97
CA GLN A 475 -45.67 -16.89 27.87
C GLN A 475 -45.30 -15.69 28.74
N TRP A 476 -44.11 -15.71 29.33
CA TRP A 476 -43.60 -14.61 30.15
C TRP A 476 -43.50 -13.29 29.36
N LEU A 477 -42.99 -13.35 28.12
CA LEU A 477 -42.94 -12.20 27.22
C LEU A 477 -44.34 -11.64 26.90
N ALA A 478 -45.32 -12.53 26.69
CA ALA A 478 -46.70 -12.12 26.40
C ALA A 478 -47.36 -11.42 27.59
N GLU A 479 -47.17 -11.94 28.81
CA GLU A 479 -47.67 -11.34 30.05
C GLU A 479 -47.07 -9.95 30.27
N ARG A 480 -45.76 -9.79 30.03
CA ARG A 480 -45.06 -8.50 30.16
C ARG A 480 -45.53 -7.47 29.16
N LYS A 481 -45.71 -7.85 27.90
CA LYS A 481 -46.27 -6.95 26.87
C LYS A 481 -47.68 -6.50 27.22
N GLN A 482 -48.50 -7.35 27.83
CA GLN A 482 -49.85 -7.01 28.25
C GLN A 482 -49.85 -6.03 29.44
N GLN A 483 -49.03 -6.29 30.46
CA GLN A 483 -48.88 -5.39 31.61
C GLN A 483 -48.38 -3.99 31.21
N GLN A 484 -47.46 -3.92 30.25
CA GLN A 484 -46.94 -2.65 29.74
C GLN A 484 -48.02 -1.86 28.99
N LYS A 485 -48.89 -2.56 28.23
CA LYS A 485 -50.02 -1.95 27.53
C LYS A 485 -51.08 -1.41 28.50
N GLU A 486 -51.37 -2.14 29.58
CA GLU A 486 -52.30 -1.71 30.64
C GLU A 486 -51.76 -0.55 31.50
N GLN A 487 -50.44 -0.30 31.51
CA GLN A 487 -49.82 0.85 32.19
C GLN A 487 -49.73 2.12 31.31
N LEU A 488 -49.89 1.98 29.99
CA LEU A 488 -49.83 3.08 29.02
C LEU A 488 -51.22 3.63 28.65
N GLU A 489 -52.29 2.91 28.99
CA GLU A 489 -53.71 3.34 28.94
C GLU A 489 -54.13 3.99 30.26
#